data_AF-D7CXH5-F1
#
_entry.id   AF-D7CXH5-F1
#
_cell.length_a   1.000
_cell.length_b   1.000
_cell.length_c   1.000
_cell.angle_alpha   90.00
_cell.angle_beta   90.00
_cell.angle_gamma   90.00
#
_symmetry.space_group_name_H-M   'P 1'
#
loop_
_entity.id
_entity.type
_entity.pdbx_description
1 polymer ?
#
loop_
_entity_poly.entity_id
_entity_poly.type
_entity_poly.pdbx_seq_one_letter_code
_entity_poly.pdbx_strand_id
1 'polypeptide(L)'
;MSLVWVLLALWVGVAQAAPAAQSPGALQAAPTTDPTAAADEAVRAWLAREPLSPVALAGVPAEELCRELPGLLENPPPPQGTTVNFGNRVERPTEDPATRRYTYPVTLPGGRLEVLEVVLREEGNAWNAERVGLQREPTPTIPAFFQTPVAAWGFVLLTLGLLYGLARPSFFRRWLAEGWGYVKAHRRLVIGTVALLYGLFTLGVFSGAALPPVCQAAISEIVARGVAGLGATEAYESGNVARAAVVTMYQNFVMGTLVTTYGVALISFGALAYLLNGARFLALGLPFGFLTQADPVTLLAVLVLIVVELMAYVLVTAGGGMLLATLVREGFGGFRLAFRKLTMTLPIAFLLLVIGAWYEAAIIILPTLLG
;
A
#
# COMPACT_ATOMS: atom_id res chain seq x y z
N MET A 1 21.48 15.88 5.40
CA MET A 1 20.77 14.95 4.50
C MET A 1 20.09 13.90 5.36
N SER A 2 18.76 13.85 5.39
CA SER A 2 18.01 12.94 6.27
C SER A 2 17.91 11.54 5.68
N LEU A 3 17.88 10.50 6.53
CA LEU A 3 17.85 9.09 6.11
C LEU A 3 16.65 8.75 5.19
N VAL A 4 15.54 9.49 5.35
CA VAL A 4 14.34 9.46 4.49
C VAL A 4 14.70 9.62 3.01
N TRP A 5 15.55 10.60 2.68
CA TRP A 5 16.00 10.86 1.31
C TRP A 5 16.96 9.79 0.79
N VAL A 6 17.70 9.11 1.67
CA VAL A 6 18.56 7.97 1.29
C VAL A 6 17.73 6.71 1.01
N LEU A 7 16.59 6.53 1.68
CA LEU A 7 15.66 5.43 1.39
C LEU A 7 14.88 5.67 0.10
N LEU A 8 14.45 6.91 -0.18
CA LEU A 8 13.97 7.30 -1.51
C LEU A 8 15.06 7.14 -2.58
N ALA A 9 16.30 7.56 -2.29
CA ALA A 9 17.44 7.44 -3.20
C ALA A 9 18.03 6.02 -3.32
N LEU A 10 17.58 5.02 -2.54
CA LEU A 10 18.01 3.63 -2.72
C LEU A 10 17.26 2.90 -3.86
N TRP A 11 16.29 3.57 -4.47
CA TRP A 11 15.76 3.26 -5.81
C TRP A 11 16.64 3.84 -6.94
N VAL A 12 17.76 4.51 -6.62
CA VAL A 12 18.32 5.60 -7.46
C VAL A 12 19.85 5.60 -7.59
N GLY A 13 20.34 5.17 -8.75
CA GLY A 13 21.77 5.23 -9.08
C GLY A 13 22.24 6.58 -9.63
N VAL A 14 23.04 7.28 -8.83
CA VAL A 14 24.04 8.33 -9.20
C VAL A 14 24.82 7.93 -10.48
N ALA A 15 25.09 8.77 -11.49
CA ALA A 15 24.78 10.18 -11.81
C ALA A 15 24.94 10.39 -13.36
N GLN A 16 25.08 11.54 -14.05
CA GLN A 16 25.56 12.91 -13.74
C GLN A 16 24.67 14.01 -14.36
N ALA A 17 25.22 14.99 -15.10
CA ALA A 17 24.59 16.29 -15.39
C ALA A 17 24.41 16.61 -16.89
N ALA A 18 23.25 17.16 -17.24
CA ALA A 18 22.87 17.77 -18.51
C ALA A 18 21.81 18.89 -18.23
N PRO A 19 21.55 19.85 -19.14
CA PRO A 19 20.81 21.07 -18.81
C PRO A 19 19.28 20.92 -18.78
N ALA A 20 18.61 21.99 -18.35
CA ALA A 20 17.17 22.06 -18.06
C ALA A 20 16.24 21.46 -19.13
N ALA A 21 15.30 20.63 -18.67
CA ALA A 21 14.18 20.06 -19.44
C ALA A 21 12.84 20.37 -18.73
N GLN A 22 11.73 20.15 -19.44
CA GLN A 22 10.39 20.58 -19.03
C GLN A 22 9.77 19.71 -17.92
N SER A 23 8.75 20.23 -17.23
CA SER A 23 8.10 19.61 -16.06
C SER A 23 7.59 18.18 -16.37
N PRO A 24 8.01 17.12 -15.65
CA PRO A 24 7.83 15.74 -16.13
C PRO A 24 6.43 15.11 -16.00
N GLY A 25 5.50 15.70 -15.24
CA GLY A 25 4.27 15.05 -14.77
C GLY A 25 3.05 15.17 -15.68
N ALA A 26 2.86 16.33 -16.32
CA ALA A 26 1.62 16.65 -17.04
C ALA A 26 1.53 16.02 -18.45
N LEU A 27 0.42 15.35 -18.75
CA LEU A 27 0.04 14.90 -20.10
C LEU A 27 -0.49 16.09 -20.93
N GLN A 28 0.38 17.04 -21.27
CA GLN A 28 0.03 18.16 -22.17
C GLN A 28 0.00 17.69 -23.64
N ALA A 29 -1.07 16.99 -24.01
CA ALA A 29 -1.54 16.99 -25.40
C ALA A 29 -2.06 18.40 -25.75
N ALA A 30 -1.97 18.79 -27.03
CA ALA A 30 -2.62 19.99 -27.51
C ALA A 30 -4.16 19.86 -27.38
N PRO A 31 -4.90 20.92 -26.99
CA PRO A 31 -6.34 20.85 -26.84
C PRO A 31 -7.02 20.65 -28.20
N THR A 32 -7.54 19.44 -28.43
CA THR A 32 -8.27 19.06 -29.66
C THR A 32 -9.75 18.84 -29.38
N THR A 33 -10.59 19.24 -30.35
CA THR A 33 -12.04 19.03 -30.36
C THR A 33 -12.44 17.60 -30.76
N ASP A 34 -11.55 16.84 -31.40
CA ASP A 34 -11.74 15.42 -31.70
C ASP A 34 -11.17 14.55 -30.57
N PRO A 35 -11.99 13.75 -29.87
CA PRO A 35 -11.52 12.83 -28.84
C PRO A 35 -10.63 11.71 -29.42
N THR A 36 -10.76 11.41 -30.70
CA THR A 36 -9.98 10.37 -31.39
C THR A 36 -8.52 10.82 -31.54
N ALA A 37 -8.29 12.02 -32.07
CA ALA A 37 -6.99 12.66 -32.13
C ALA A 37 -6.41 12.91 -30.73
N ALA A 38 -7.22 13.33 -29.77
CA ALA A 38 -6.80 13.55 -28.38
C ALA A 38 -6.23 12.27 -27.75
N ALA A 39 -6.92 11.14 -27.93
CA ALA A 39 -6.46 9.85 -27.44
C ALA A 39 -5.15 9.41 -28.12
N ASP A 40 -5.06 9.50 -29.45
CA ASP A 40 -3.85 9.13 -30.18
C ASP A 40 -2.65 10.02 -29.83
N GLU A 41 -2.86 11.31 -29.56
CA GLU A 41 -1.82 12.22 -29.11
C GLU A 41 -1.39 11.92 -27.68
N ALA A 42 -2.34 11.66 -26.76
CA ALA A 42 -2.04 11.27 -25.39
C ALA A 42 -1.24 9.95 -25.32
N VAL A 43 -1.50 8.98 -26.20
CA VAL A 43 -0.67 7.77 -26.36
C VAL A 43 0.73 8.11 -26.84
N ARG A 44 0.90 9.03 -27.80
CA ARG A 44 2.24 9.45 -28.29
C ARG A 44 3.01 10.18 -27.19
N ALA A 45 2.36 11.07 -26.45
CA ALA A 45 2.94 11.77 -25.30
C ALA A 45 3.37 10.76 -24.22
N TRP A 46 2.52 9.77 -23.90
CA TRP A 46 2.86 8.68 -22.98
C TRP A 46 4.06 7.83 -23.47
N LEU A 47 4.08 7.46 -24.76
CA LEU A 47 5.20 6.72 -25.37
C LEU A 47 6.53 7.51 -25.35
N ALA A 48 6.46 8.84 -25.39
CA ALA A 48 7.60 9.73 -25.30
C ALA A 48 8.07 10.01 -23.86
N ARG A 49 7.34 9.55 -22.81
CA ARG A 49 7.79 9.71 -21.42
C ARG A 49 9.02 8.83 -21.17
N GLU A 50 10.16 9.46 -20.94
CA GLU A 50 11.31 8.74 -20.42
C GLU A 50 10.98 8.15 -19.03
N PRO A 51 11.46 6.92 -18.72
CA PRO A 51 11.46 6.44 -17.35
C PRO A 51 12.18 7.45 -16.46
N LEU A 52 11.63 7.75 -15.29
CA LEU A 52 12.28 8.65 -14.32
C LEU A 52 13.63 8.07 -13.89
N SER A 53 14.70 8.45 -14.59
CA SER A 53 16.06 8.35 -14.10
C SER A 53 16.09 9.17 -12.82
N PRO A 54 16.17 8.56 -11.63
CA PRO A 54 15.78 9.30 -10.44
C PRO A 54 16.93 10.20 -9.92
N VAL A 55 18.06 10.23 -10.65
CA VAL A 55 19.03 11.33 -10.65
C VAL A 55 18.34 12.67 -10.98
N ALA A 56 17.39 12.68 -11.91
CA ALA A 56 16.56 13.85 -12.20
C ALA A 56 15.72 14.25 -10.97
N LEU A 57 15.09 13.28 -10.29
CA LEU A 57 14.30 13.52 -9.08
C LEU A 57 15.12 14.12 -7.92
N ALA A 58 16.44 13.89 -7.89
CA ALA A 58 17.32 14.45 -6.87
C ALA A 58 17.60 15.97 -7.04
N GLY A 59 17.30 16.54 -8.20
CA GLY A 59 17.44 17.97 -8.49
C GLY A 59 16.13 18.78 -8.43
N VAL A 60 14.97 18.11 -8.42
CA VAL A 60 13.65 18.76 -8.44
C VAL A 60 13.29 19.29 -7.03
N PRO A 61 12.82 20.54 -6.87
CA PRO A 61 12.32 21.04 -5.61
C PRO A 61 11.19 20.17 -5.06
N ALA A 62 11.17 19.91 -3.75
CA ALA A 62 10.20 19.00 -3.14
C ALA A 62 8.74 19.34 -3.48
N GLU A 63 8.39 20.62 -3.53
CA GLU A 63 7.05 21.10 -3.90
C GLU A 63 6.65 20.82 -5.35
N GLU A 64 7.62 20.85 -6.28
CA GLU A 64 7.41 20.50 -7.68
C GLU A 64 7.29 18.99 -7.82
N LEU A 65 8.20 18.22 -7.21
CA LEU A 65 8.12 16.75 -7.18
C LEU A 65 6.78 16.27 -6.62
N CYS A 66 6.30 16.88 -5.53
CA CYS A 66 4.99 16.58 -4.96
C CYS A 66 3.83 16.90 -5.90
N ARG A 67 3.90 17.97 -6.70
CA ARG A 67 2.87 18.34 -7.67
C ARG A 67 2.77 17.31 -8.81
N GLU A 68 3.91 16.83 -9.30
CA GLU A 68 3.93 15.83 -10.37
C GLU A 68 3.60 14.41 -9.86
N LEU A 69 3.73 14.13 -8.55
CA LEU A 69 3.71 12.78 -7.97
C LEU A 69 2.43 11.96 -8.26
N PRO A 70 1.20 12.50 -8.21
CA PRO A 70 -0.01 11.75 -8.58
C PRO A 70 0.01 11.34 -10.07
N GLY A 71 0.25 12.30 -10.97
CA GLY A 71 0.33 12.07 -12.42
C GLY A 71 1.47 11.15 -12.87
N LEU A 72 2.49 10.95 -12.04
CA LEU A 72 3.56 9.97 -12.24
C LEU A 72 3.17 8.55 -11.81
N LEU A 73 2.24 8.42 -10.85
CA LEU A 73 1.70 7.12 -10.38
C LEU A 73 0.51 6.65 -11.21
N GLU A 74 -0.33 7.56 -11.68
CA GLU A 74 -1.49 7.28 -12.52
C GLU A 74 -1.11 6.91 -13.95
N ASN A 75 -0.10 7.61 -14.49
CA ASN A 75 0.30 7.53 -15.90
C ASN A 75 1.77 7.09 -16.04
N PRO A 76 2.18 5.95 -15.42
CA PRO A 76 3.58 5.57 -15.29
C PRO A 76 4.24 5.38 -16.67
N PRO A 77 5.53 5.75 -16.84
CA PRO A 77 6.20 5.72 -18.12
C PRO A 77 6.28 4.29 -18.71
N PRO A 78 6.27 4.15 -20.04
CA PRO A 78 6.30 2.87 -20.73
C PRO A 78 7.60 2.09 -20.47
N PRO A 79 7.55 0.75 -20.43
CA PRO A 79 8.74 -0.08 -20.59
C PRO A 79 9.43 0.26 -21.93
N GLN A 80 10.76 0.50 -21.91
CA GLN A 80 11.53 0.84 -23.10
C GLN A 80 11.37 -0.25 -24.19
N GLY A 81 10.93 0.14 -25.39
CA GLY A 81 10.61 -0.78 -26.48
C GLY A 81 9.13 -1.20 -26.55
N THR A 82 8.25 -0.58 -25.77
CA THR A 82 6.78 -0.68 -25.96
C THR A 82 6.37 -0.12 -27.32
N THR A 83 5.49 -0.83 -28.02
CA THR A 83 4.89 -0.39 -29.30
C THR A 83 3.36 -0.50 -29.24
N VAL A 84 2.66 0.40 -29.94
CA VAL A 84 1.20 0.55 -29.88
C VAL A 84 0.59 0.45 -31.28
N ASN A 85 -0.47 -0.34 -31.44
CA ASN A 85 -1.21 -0.41 -32.69
C ASN A 85 -2.39 0.58 -32.68
N PHE A 86 -2.14 1.80 -33.13
CA PHE A 86 -3.15 2.85 -33.34
C PHE A 86 -4.28 2.44 -34.30
N GLY A 87 -3.99 1.57 -35.28
CA GLY A 87 -4.98 1.10 -36.27
C GLY A 87 -6.06 0.19 -35.68
N ASN A 88 -5.79 -0.45 -34.54
CA ASN A 88 -6.72 -1.34 -33.84
C ASN A 88 -7.30 -0.71 -32.56
N ARG A 89 -7.38 0.63 -32.50
CA ARG A 89 -8.02 1.37 -31.39
C ARG A 89 -9.51 0.99 -31.30
N VAL A 90 -9.98 0.70 -30.09
CA VAL A 90 -11.39 0.39 -29.79
C VAL A 90 -11.89 1.33 -28.70
N GLU A 91 -12.94 2.10 -29.01
CA GLU A 91 -13.69 2.88 -28.02
C GLU A 91 -14.46 1.95 -27.07
N ARG A 92 -14.53 2.29 -25.79
CA ARG A 92 -15.20 1.53 -24.75
C ARG A 92 -16.31 2.38 -24.12
N PRO A 93 -17.48 1.80 -23.82
CA PRO A 93 -18.56 2.54 -23.18
C PRO A 93 -18.11 3.14 -21.84
N THR A 94 -18.62 4.33 -21.58
CA THR A 94 -18.47 5.11 -20.34
C THR A 94 -19.86 5.46 -19.82
N GLU A 95 -20.01 5.55 -18.51
CA GLU A 95 -21.29 5.91 -17.88
C GLU A 95 -21.50 7.43 -17.83
N ASP A 96 -20.42 8.18 -17.73
CA ASP A 96 -20.39 9.65 -17.85
C ASP A 96 -20.27 10.08 -19.32
N PRO A 97 -21.23 10.88 -19.86
CA PRO A 97 -21.16 11.39 -21.23
C PRO A 97 -20.04 12.42 -21.45
N ALA A 98 -19.52 13.07 -20.40
CA ALA A 98 -18.36 13.97 -20.49
C ALA A 98 -17.00 13.23 -20.43
N THR A 99 -17.03 11.90 -20.33
CA THR A 99 -15.85 11.04 -20.35
C THR A 99 -15.84 10.16 -21.61
N ARG A 100 -14.68 9.99 -22.25
CA ARG A 100 -14.44 9.02 -23.33
C ARG A 100 -13.31 8.07 -22.97
N ARG A 101 -13.41 6.81 -23.39
CA ARG A 101 -12.41 5.79 -23.12
C ARG A 101 -12.01 5.03 -24.38
N TYR A 102 -10.72 5.03 -24.66
CA TYR A 102 -10.14 4.29 -25.79
C TYR A 102 -9.19 3.21 -25.28
N THR A 103 -9.14 2.10 -26.01
CA THR A 103 -8.22 0.98 -25.74
C THR A 103 -7.41 0.65 -26.98
N TYR A 104 -6.12 0.38 -26.80
CA TYR A 104 -5.17 0.10 -27.87
C TYR A 104 -4.43 -1.21 -27.59
N PRO A 105 -4.29 -2.12 -28.56
CA PRO A 105 -3.37 -3.26 -28.42
C PRO A 105 -1.92 -2.78 -28.37
N VAL A 106 -1.17 -3.25 -27.39
CA VAL A 106 0.26 -2.91 -27.23
C VAL A 106 1.13 -4.15 -27.14
N THR A 107 2.34 -4.05 -27.68
CA THR A 107 3.37 -5.08 -27.55
C THR A 107 4.49 -4.55 -26.67
N LEU A 108 4.66 -5.18 -25.52
CA LEU A 108 5.74 -4.90 -24.58
C LEU A 108 7.03 -5.64 -24.95
N PRO A 109 8.19 -5.24 -24.39
CA PRO A 109 9.46 -5.95 -24.56
C PRO A 109 9.33 -7.45 -24.28
N GLY A 110 9.97 -8.27 -25.13
CA GLY A 110 9.81 -9.73 -25.12
C GLY A 110 8.56 -10.24 -25.86
N GLY A 111 7.81 -9.37 -26.55
CA GLY A 111 6.66 -9.76 -27.37
C GLY A 111 5.37 -10.01 -26.58
N ARG A 112 5.29 -9.56 -25.33
CA ARG A 112 4.07 -9.72 -24.51
C ARG A 112 3.00 -8.74 -24.96
N LEU A 113 1.86 -9.26 -25.39
CA LEU A 113 0.69 -8.46 -25.73
C LEU A 113 -0.07 -8.04 -24.47
N GLU A 114 -0.36 -6.76 -24.36
CA GLU A 114 -1.25 -6.17 -23.35
C GLU A 114 -2.20 -5.16 -24.03
N VAL A 115 -3.07 -4.52 -23.24
CA VAL A 115 -3.91 -3.41 -23.70
C VAL A 115 -3.46 -2.14 -22.98
N LEU A 116 -3.48 -1.00 -23.68
CA LEU A 116 -3.33 0.34 -23.12
C LEU A 116 -4.71 0.99 -23.04
N GLU A 117 -5.04 1.59 -21.90
CA GLU A 117 -6.28 2.35 -21.70
C GLU A 117 -5.96 3.85 -21.67
N VAL A 118 -6.80 4.62 -22.38
CA VAL A 118 -6.82 6.08 -22.36
C VAL A 118 -8.19 6.52 -21.88
N VAL A 119 -8.24 7.41 -20.89
CA VAL A 119 -9.44 8.08 -20.42
C VAL A 119 -9.28 9.58 -20.67
N LEU A 120 -10.25 10.16 -21.37
CA LEU A 120 -10.34 11.57 -21.67
C LEU A 120 -11.55 12.17 -20.96
N ARG A 121 -11.41 13.39 -20.44
CA ARG A 121 -12.53 14.23 -19.97
C ARG A 121 -12.69 15.43 -20.89
N GLU A 122 -13.94 15.82 -21.13
CA GLU A 122 -14.31 17.06 -21.81
C GLU A 122 -14.15 18.24 -20.85
N GLU A 123 -13.26 19.18 -21.20
CA GLU A 123 -13.03 20.42 -20.45
C GLU A 123 -13.31 21.64 -21.35
N GLY A 124 -14.49 22.22 -21.19
CA GLY A 124 -14.98 23.29 -22.07
C GLY A 124 -15.35 22.74 -23.45
N ASN A 125 -14.48 22.99 -24.45
CA ASN A 125 -14.65 22.54 -25.83
C ASN A 125 -13.51 21.61 -26.30
N ALA A 126 -12.69 21.07 -25.38
CA ALA A 126 -11.53 20.25 -25.70
C ALA A 126 -11.50 18.96 -24.88
N TRP A 127 -10.88 17.92 -25.43
CA TRP A 127 -10.69 16.63 -24.76
C TRP A 127 -9.30 16.53 -24.15
N ASN A 128 -9.22 16.52 -22.82
CA ASN A 128 -7.99 16.43 -22.06
C ASN A 128 -7.77 15.02 -21.51
N ALA A 129 -6.53 14.54 -21.53
CA ALA A 129 -6.18 13.18 -21.12
C ALA A 129 -5.96 13.08 -19.61
N GLU A 130 -7.01 12.65 -18.90
CA GLU A 130 -6.99 12.39 -17.45
C GLU A 130 -6.08 11.18 -17.13
N ARG A 131 -6.14 10.12 -17.96
CA ARG A 131 -5.37 8.89 -17.72
C ARG A 131 -4.88 8.23 -19.01
N VAL A 132 -3.61 7.84 -19.05
CA VAL A 132 -2.99 6.98 -20.06
C VAL A 132 -2.07 5.97 -19.36
N GLY A 133 -2.40 4.69 -19.47
CA GLY A 133 -1.59 3.64 -18.86
C GLY A 133 -2.02 2.24 -19.27
N LEU A 134 -1.14 1.26 -19.01
CA LEU A 134 -1.45 -0.15 -19.30
C LEU A 134 -2.72 -0.56 -18.57
N GLN A 135 -3.67 -1.14 -19.32
CA GLN A 135 -4.93 -1.66 -18.82
C GLN A 135 -4.66 -2.94 -18.01
N ARG A 136 -4.18 -2.74 -16.79
CA ARG A 136 -4.44 -3.68 -15.72
C ARG A 136 -5.93 -3.61 -15.47
N GLU A 137 -6.64 -4.71 -15.74
CA GLU A 137 -7.92 -4.93 -15.07
C GLU A 137 -7.70 -4.67 -13.57
N PRO A 138 -8.57 -3.92 -12.88
CA PRO A 138 -8.47 -3.73 -11.45
C PRO A 138 -8.83 -5.05 -10.76
N THR A 139 -7.91 -6.02 -10.79
CA THR A 139 -7.99 -7.26 -10.01
C THR A 139 -8.22 -6.85 -8.57
N PRO A 140 -9.42 -7.06 -8.00
CA PRO A 140 -9.71 -6.54 -6.68
C PRO A 140 -8.75 -7.20 -5.71
N THR A 141 -7.95 -6.37 -5.01
CA THR A 141 -6.87 -6.86 -4.13
C THR A 141 -7.42 -7.82 -3.07
N ILE A 142 -8.69 -7.65 -2.73
CA ILE A 142 -9.53 -8.55 -1.96
C ILE A 142 -10.32 -9.46 -2.93
N PRO A 143 -10.14 -10.80 -2.91
CA PRO A 143 -10.95 -11.72 -3.69
C PRO A 143 -12.45 -11.60 -3.37
N ALA A 144 -13.29 -11.58 -4.42
CA ALA A 144 -14.74 -11.32 -4.32
C ALA A 144 -15.50 -12.17 -3.29
N PHE A 145 -15.01 -13.37 -2.95
CA PHE A 145 -15.53 -14.19 -1.86
C PHE A 145 -15.62 -13.42 -0.52
N PHE A 146 -14.61 -12.62 -0.17
CA PHE A 146 -14.57 -11.88 1.10
C PHE A 146 -15.56 -10.71 1.16
N GLN A 147 -16.09 -10.26 0.02
CA GLN A 147 -17.18 -9.28 -0.04
C GLN A 147 -18.56 -9.90 0.25
N THR A 148 -18.67 -11.23 0.29
CA THR A 148 -19.97 -11.92 0.44
C THR A 148 -20.48 -11.93 1.89
N PRO A 149 -21.81 -11.98 2.10
CA PRO A 149 -22.40 -12.22 3.42
C PRO A 149 -21.93 -13.53 4.07
N VAL A 150 -21.56 -14.54 3.27
CA VAL A 150 -21.04 -15.83 3.77
C VAL A 150 -19.67 -15.65 4.42
N ALA A 151 -18.78 -14.83 3.84
CA ALA A 151 -17.50 -14.50 4.46
C ALA A 151 -17.67 -13.69 5.75
N ALA A 152 -18.60 -12.72 5.78
CA ALA A 152 -18.92 -11.96 6.99
C ALA A 152 -19.41 -12.86 8.14
N TRP A 153 -20.37 -13.77 7.88
CA TRP A 153 -20.82 -14.75 8.87
C TRP A 153 -19.72 -15.75 9.27
N GLY A 154 -18.90 -16.19 8.31
CA GLY A 154 -17.71 -17.01 8.59
C GLY A 154 -16.73 -16.32 9.53
N PHE A 155 -16.54 -15.01 9.38
CA PHE A 155 -15.68 -14.19 10.24
C PHE A 155 -16.25 -13.98 11.65
N VAL A 156 -17.57 -13.82 11.78
CA VAL A 156 -18.26 -13.83 13.08
C VAL A 156 -18.06 -15.17 13.80
N LEU A 157 -18.32 -16.29 13.11
CA LEU A 157 -18.16 -17.64 13.68
C LEU A 157 -16.69 -17.93 14.06
N LEU A 158 -15.74 -17.50 13.22
CA LEU A 158 -14.31 -17.56 13.52
C LEU A 158 -13.97 -16.76 14.78
N THR A 159 -14.44 -15.52 14.89
CA THR A 159 -14.20 -14.65 16.06
C THR A 159 -14.76 -15.28 17.34
N LEU A 160 -15.99 -15.79 17.31
CA LEU A 160 -16.60 -16.51 18.44
C LEU A 160 -15.81 -17.78 18.81
N GLY A 161 -15.32 -18.53 17.81
CA GLY A 161 -14.47 -19.69 18.00
C GLY A 161 -13.12 -19.35 18.67
N LEU A 162 -12.52 -18.21 18.31
CA LEU A 162 -11.29 -17.71 18.94
C LEU A 162 -11.53 -17.30 20.40
N LEU A 163 -12.62 -16.56 20.68
CA LEU A 163 -13.01 -16.17 22.04
C LEU A 163 -13.27 -17.40 22.94
N TYR A 164 -14.02 -18.39 22.44
CA TYR A 164 -14.23 -19.66 23.13
C TYR A 164 -12.90 -20.42 23.34
N GLY A 165 -12.03 -20.41 22.32
CA GLY A 165 -10.69 -20.98 22.38
C GLY A 165 -9.74 -20.30 23.38
N LEU A 166 -9.93 -19.01 23.66
CA LEU A 166 -9.18 -18.28 24.70
C LEU A 166 -9.72 -18.61 26.10
N ALA A 167 -11.05 -18.65 26.25
CA ALA A 167 -11.72 -18.95 27.53
C ALA A 167 -11.40 -20.36 28.06
N ARG A 168 -11.24 -21.36 27.18
CA ARG A 168 -10.99 -22.77 27.55
C ARG A 168 -9.52 -23.20 27.33
N PRO A 169 -9.06 -24.31 27.94
CA PRO A 169 -7.78 -24.93 27.62
C PRO A 169 -7.79 -25.53 26.20
N SER A 170 -7.41 -24.75 25.19
CA SER A 170 -7.52 -25.11 23.77
C SER A 170 -6.17 -25.38 23.08
N PHE A 171 -6.21 -25.71 21.79
CA PHE A 171 -5.02 -25.62 20.93
C PHE A 171 -4.55 -24.17 20.76
N PHE A 172 -5.45 -23.24 20.41
CA PHE A 172 -5.12 -21.83 20.15
C PHE A 172 -4.46 -21.13 21.35
N ARG A 173 -4.97 -21.38 22.57
CA ARG A 173 -4.39 -20.84 23.81
C ARG A 173 -2.99 -21.38 24.10
N ARG A 174 -2.71 -22.65 23.78
CA ARG A 174 -1.35 -23.23 23.87
C ARG A 174 -0.43 -22.63 22.80
N TRP A 175 -0.93 -22.42 21.59
CA TRP A 175 -0.20 -21.85 20.46
C TRP A 175 0.26 -20.41 20.75
N LEU A 176 -0.65 -19.57 21.27
CA LEU A 176 -0.34 -18.22 21.77
C LEU A 176 0.67 -18.23 22.92
N ALA A 177 0.51 -19.14 23.89
CA ALA A 177 1.42 -19.25 25.03
C ALA A 177 2.85 -19.63 24.60
N GLU A 178 3.00 -20.47 23.58
CA GLU A 178 4.31 -20.82 23.02
C GLU A 178 4.97 -19.62 22.31
N GLY A 179 4.22 -18.92 21.45
CA GLY A 179 4.67 -17.68 20.81
C GLY A 179 5.12 -16.62 21.82
N TRP A 180 4.33 -16.43 22.88
CA TRP A 180 4.66 -15.52 23.97
C TRP A 180 5.88 -15.97 24.78
N GLY A 181 6.14 -17.28 24.85
CA GLY A 181 7.39 -17.86 25.36
C GLY A 181 8.61 -17.40 24.56
N TYR A 182 8.55 -17.48 23.23
CA TYR A 182 9.64 -17.00 22.37
C TYR A 182 9.84 -15.49 22.45
N VAL A 183 8.76 -14.70 22.48
CA VAL A 183 8.79 -13.25 22.70
C VAL A 183 9.49 -12.89 24.02
N LYS A 184 9.14 -13.57 25.13
CA LYS A 184 9.80 -13.39 26.43
C LYS A 184 11.27 -13.77 26.41
N ALA A 185 11.63 -14.89 25.76
CA ALA A 185 13.01 -15.35 25.64
C ALA A 185 13.91 -14.36 24.88
N HIS A 186 13.36 -13.68 23.87
CA HIS A 186 14.09 -12.70 23.05
C HIS A 186 13.69 -11.24 23.38
N ARG A 187 13.22 -10.96 24.61
CA ARG A 187 12.61 -9.67 24.98
C ARG A 187 13.42 -8.42 24.59
N ARG A 188 14.76 -8.47 24.64
CA ARG A 188 15.64 -7.37 24.23
C ARG A 188 15.51 -7.06 22.72
N LEU A 189 15.43 -8.09 21.88
CA LEU A 189 15.23 -7.96 20.44
C LEU A 189 13.83 -7.43 20.12
N VAL A 190 12.80 -7.94 20.80
CA VAL A 190 11.42 -7.48 20.60
C VAL A 190 11.27 -6.02 21.00
N ILE A 191 11.77 -5.60 22.18
CA ILE A 191 11.78 -4.20 22.62
C ILE A 191 12.57 -3.31 21.66
N GLY A 192 13.73 -3.75 21.18
CA GLY A 192 14.49 -3.03 20.15
C GLY A 192 13.72 -2.88 18.82
N THR A 193 12.94 -3.88 18.43
CA THR A 193 12.11 -3.85 17.21
C THR A 193 10.90 -2.92 17.38
N VAL A 194 10.25 -2.95 18.54
CA VAL A 194 9.19 -1.98 18.93
C VAL A 194 9.75 -0.56 18.85
N ALA A 195 10.86 -0.27 19.55
CA ALA A 195 11.45 1.06 19.60
C ALA A 195 11.94 1.57 18.22
N LEU A 196 12.53 0.69 17.40
CA LEU A 196 12.95 1.03 16.04
C LEU A 196 11.76 1.35 15.13
N LEU A 197 10.77 0.47 15.07
CA LEU A 197 9.67 0.61 14.11
C LEU A 197 8.69 1.72 14.52
N TYR A 198 8.32 1.84 15.80
CA TYR A 198 7.54 3.00 16.26
C TYR A 198 8.35 4.30 16.22
N GLY A 199 9.68 4.24 16.37
CA GLY A 199 10.56 5.40 16.15
C GLY A 199 10.54 5.87 14.70
N LEU A 200 10.57 4.94 13.73
CA LEU A 200 10.46 5.25 12.30
C LEU A 200 9.05 5.74 11.92
N PHE A 201 7.99 5.16 12.49
CA PHE A 201 6.63 5.68 12.34
C PHE A 201 6.51 7.11 12.87
N THR A 202 6.99 7.37 14.09
CA THR A 202 7.01 8.70 14.71
C THR A 202 7.83 9.70 13.89
N LEU A 203 8.98 9.28 13.33
CA LEU A 203 9.75 10.09 12.38
C LEU A 203 8.95 10.37 11.10
N GLY A 204 8.10 9.44 10.65
CA GLY A 204 7.14 9.64 9.58
C GLY A 204 6.12 10.72 9.92
N VAL A 205 5.49 10.66 11.09
CA VAL A 205 4.53 11.69 11.56
C VAL A 205 5.17 13.08 11.57
N PHE A 206 6.37 13.22 12.17
CA PHE A 206 7.09 14.49 12.19
C PHE A 206 7.55 14.94 10.79
N SER A 207 7.94 14.01 9.92
CA SER A 207 8.30 14.36 8.53
C SER A 207 7.08 14.88 7.77
N GLY A 208 5.92 14.22 7.91
CA GLY A 208 4.66 14.62 7.28
C GLY A 208 4.19 16.00 7.76
N ALA A 209 4.20 16.24 9.08
CA ALA A 209 3.85 17.53 9.66
C ALA A 209 4.77 18.69 9.22
N ALA A 210 5.98 18.38 8.74
CA ALA A 210 6.94 19.36 8.21
C ALA A 210 6.88 19.53 6.67
N LEU A 211 5.98 18.84 5.96
CA LEU A 211 5.85 18.96 4.50
C LEU A 211 5.06 20.23 4.10
N PRO A 212 5.43 20.89 2.98
CA PRO A 212 4.63 21.97 2.39
C PRO A 212 3.21 21.49 2.02
N PRO A 213 2.17 22.35 2.06
CA PRO A 213 0.78 21.95 1.80
C PRO A 213 0.54 21.19 0.48
N VAL A 214 1.28 21.53 -0.58
CA VAL A 214 1.23 20.82 -1.88
C VAL A 214 1.58 19.34 -1.73
N CYS A 215 2.59 19.02 -0.92
CA CYS A 215 2.95 17.63 -0.59
C CYS A 215 1.92 16.94 0.31
N GLN A 216 1.27 17.68 1.21
CA GLN A 216 0.22 17.10 2.06
C GLN A 216 -1.00 16.69 1.22
N ALA A 217 -1.40 17.53 0.26
CA ALA A 217 -2.46 17.23 -0.70
C ALA A 217 -2.12 16.00 -1.56
N ALA A 218 -0.95 16.00 -2.22
CA ALA A 218 -0.54 14.90 -3.09
C ALA A 218 -0.42 13.55 -2.36
N ILE A 219 0.14 13.53 -1.13
CA ILE A 219 0.19 12.31 -0.32
C ILE A 219 -1.21 11.85 0.10
N SER A 220 -2.09 12.78 0.49
CA SER A 220 -3.47 12.45 0.88
C SER A 220 -4.27 11.87 -0.29
N GLU A 221 -4.08 12.42 -1.50
CA GLU A 221 -4.66 11.90 -2.74
C GLU A 221 -4.15 10.49 -3.07
N ILE A 222 -2.84 10.27 -3.00
CA ILE A 222 -2.21 8.95 -3.25
C ILE A 222 -2.73 7.92 -2.23
N VAL A 223 -2.90 8.31 -0.96
CA VAL A 223 -3.48 7.45 0.08
C VAL A 223 -4.95 7.17 -0.19
N ALA A 224 -5.77 8.17 -0.53
CA ALA A 224 -7.19 7.99 -0.82
C ALA A 224 -7.41 7.07 -2.05
N ARG A 225 -6.69 7.31 -3.15
CA ARG A 225 -6.69 6.46 -4.35
C ARG A 225 -6.18 5.05 -4.02
N GLY A 226 -5.17 4.93 -3.15
CA GLY A 226 -4.66 3.66 -2.66
C GLY A 226 -5.69 2.85 -1.85
N VAL A 227 -6.41 3.48 -0.92
CA VAL A 227 -7.48 2.85 -0.13
C VAL A 227 -8.65 2.41 -1.04
N ALA A 228 -9.05 3.26 -1.99
CA ALA A 228 -10.09 2.92 -2.96
C ALA A 228 -9.70 1.71 -3.83
N GLY A 229 -8.46 1.68 -4.35
CA GLY A 229 -7.94 0.59 -5.19
C GLY A 229 -7.81 -0.77 -4.48
N LEU A 230 -7.90 -0.82 -3.15
CA LEU A 230 -7.93 -2.07 -2.39
C LEU A 230 -9.31 -2.74 -2.38
N GLY A 231 -10.38 -2.04 -2.79
CA GLY A 231 -11.76 -2.56 -2.74
C GLY A 231 -12.36 -2.58 -1.32
N ALA A 232 -11.75 -1.87 -0.37
CA ALA A 232 -12.29 -1.74 0.99
C ALA A 232 -13.50 -0.80 1.07
N THR A 233 -13.57 0.20 0.18
CA THR A 233 -14.61 1.23 0.13
C THR A 233 -16.03 0.65 0.11
N GLU A 234 -16.35 -0.26 -0.82
CA GLU A 234 -17.67 -0.91 -0.88
C GLU A 234 -18.07 -1.63 0.42
N ALA A 235 -17.10 -2.13 1.18
CA ALA A 235 -17.34 -2.86 2.41
C ALA A 235 -17.72 -1.90 3.53
N TYR A 236 -17.05 -0.74 3.61
CA TYR A 236 -17.39 0.34 4.53
C TYR A 236 -18.71 1.03 4.17
N GLU A 237 -18.91 1.38 2.90
CA GLU A 237 -20.14 2.00 2.38
C GLU A 237 -21.39 1.12 2.58
N SER A 238 -21.23 -0.20 2.64
CA SER A 238 -22.34 -1.12 2.89
C SER A 238 -22.96 -1.04 4.30
N GLY A 239 -22.37 -0.28 5.23
CA GLY A 239 -22.80 -0.17 6.63
C GLY A 239 -22.65 -1.48 7.42
N ASN A 240 -22.12 -2.55 6.82
CA ASN A 240 -22.02 -3.86 7.44
C ASN A 240 -20.65 -4.04 8.10
N VAL A 241 -20.60 -3.79 9.42
CA VAL A 241 -19.39 -3.93 10.26
C VAL A 241 -18.71 -5.29 10.09
N ALA A 242 -19.46 -6.39 9.89
CA ALA A 242 -18.88 -7.72 9.70
C ALA A 242 -18.28 -7.93 8.29
N ARG A 243 -18.85 -7.31 7.25
CA ARG A 243 -18.26 -7.28 5.88
C ARG A 243 -16.97 -6.45 5.89
N ALA A 244 -17.02 -5.24 6.46
CA ALA A 244 -15.86 -4.38 6.61
C ALA A 244 -14.74 -5.06 7.41
N ALA A 245 -15.05 -5.71 8.54
CA ALA A 245 -14.04 -6.37 9.36
C ALA A 245 -13.40 -7.59 8.67
N VAL A 246 -14.14 -8.43 7.92
CA VAL A 246 -13.50 -9.54 7.19
C VAL A 246 -12.60 -9.05 6.04
N VAL A 247 -12.99 -7.95 5.39
CA VAL A 247 -12.22 -7.23 4.36
C VAL A 247 -10.92 -6.66 4.94
N THR A 248 -11.01 -5.94 6.06
CA THR A 248 -9.87 -5.37 6.79
C THR A 248 -8.92 -6.48 7.25
N MET A 249 -9.46 -7.55 7.83
CA MET A 249 -8.68 -8.70 8.27
C MET A 249 -7.96 -9.40 7.11
N TYR A 250 -8.60 -9.55 5.95
CA TYR A 250 -7.93 -10.09 4.77
C TYR A 250 -6.73 -9.21 4.37
N GLN A 251 -6.95 -7.90 4.25
CA GLN A 251 -5.90 -6.97 3.83
C GLN A 251 -4.73 -6.94 4.83
N ASN A 252 -5.00 -6.77 6.12
CA ASN A 252 -3.96 -6.59 7.13
C ASN A 252 -3.28 -7.92 7.52
N PHE A 253 -4.01 -9.04 7.57
CA PHE A 253 -3.39 -10.35 7.86
C PHE A 253 -2.78 -11.02 6.62
N VAL A 254 -3.49 -11.12 5.49
CA VAL A 254 -2.95 -11.83 4.31
C VAL A 254 -1.89 -10.97 3.62
N MET A 255 -2.24 -9.76 3.17
CA MET A 255 -1.32 -8.90 2.43
C MET A 255 -0.29 -8.26 3.37
N GLY A 256 -0.76 -7.64 4.46
CA GLY A 256 0.08 -6.90 5.42
C GLY A 256 0.97 -7.76 6.32
N THR A 257 0.55 -8.99 6.66
CA THR A 257 1.28 -9.86 7.61
C THR A 257 1.89 -11.08 6.93
N LEU A 258 1.10 -11.93 6.26
CA LEU A 258 1.59 -13.18 5.69
C LEU A 258 2.51 -12.95 4.48
N VAL A 259 2.10 -12.12 3.52
CA VAL A 259 2.87 -11.87 2.29
C VAL A 259 4.05 -10.92 2.57
N THR A 260 3.76 -9.67 2.93
CA THR A 260 4.78 -8.60 2.96
C THR A 260 5.71 -8.64 4.18
N THR A 261 5.30 -9.25 5.30
CA THR A 261 6.11 -9.30 6.53
C THR A 261 6.70 -10.70 6.78
N TYR A 262 5.85 -11.73 6.95
CA TYR A 262 6.27 -13.11 7.23
C TYR A 262 6.97 -13.76 6.04
N GLY A 263 6.42 -13.67 4.83
CA GLY A 263 7.00 -14.24 3.61
C GLY A 263 8.38 -13.65 3.33
N VAL A 264 8.51 -12.32 3.41
CA VAL A 264 9.80 -11.62 3.31
C VAL A 264 10.75 -12.05 4.43
N ALA A 265 10.30 -12.12 5.69
CA ALA A 265 11.14 -12.57 6.81
C ALA A 265 11.63 -14.01 6.64
N LEU A 266 10.82 -14.90 6.07
CA LEU A 266 11.18 -16.28 5.80
C LEU A 266 12.21 -16.39 4.67
N ILE A 267 11.96 -15.73 3.53
CA ILE A 267 12.80 -15.80 2.33
C ILE A 267 14.15 -15.09 2.53
N SER A 268 14.17 -13.95 3.24
CA SER A 268 15.38 -13.16 3.50
C SER A 268 16.13 -13.52 4.79
N PHE A 269 15.74 -14.62 5.44
CA PHE A 269 16.23 -15.02 6.78
C PHE A 269 16.14 -13.88 7.82
N GLY A 270 15.11 -13.05 7.73
CA GLY A 270 14.77 -11.96 8.64
C GLY A 270 15.29 -10.58 8.24
N ALA A 271 16.38 -10.48 7.47
CA ALA A 271 17.08 -9.22 7.24
C ALA A 271 16.26 -8.18 6.44
N LEU A 272 15.66 -8.59 5.32
CA LEU A 272 14.91 -7.68 4.44
C LEU A 272 13.59 -7.23 5.08
N ALA A 273 13.03 -8.02 5.99
CA ALA A 273 11.79 -7.67 6.70
C ALA A 273 11.94 -6.44 7.61
N TYR A 274 13.12 -6.20 8.19
CA TYR A 274 13.41 -4.97 8.94
C TYR A 274 13.51 -3.75 8.02
N LEU A 275 14.12 -3.90 6.85
CA LEU A 275 14.27 -2.80 5.88
C LEU A 275 12.90 -2.42 5.29
N LEU A 276 12.12 -3.41 4.83
CA LEU A 276 10.80 -3.15 4.26
C LEU A 276 9.80 -2.66 5.31
N ASN A 277 9.75 -3.23 6.52
CA ASN A 277 8.87 -2.68 7.56
C ASN A 277 9.37 -1.35 8.12
N GLY A 278 10.67 -1.10 8.15
CA GLY A 278 11.21 0.22 8.49
C GLY A 278 10.75 1.32 7.51
N ALA A 279 10.86 1.05 6.21
CA ALA A 279 10.35 1.94 5.17
C ALA A 279 8.81 2.05 5.19
N ARG A 280 8.09 0.93 5.38
CA ARG A 280 6.63 0.90 5.49
C ARG A 280 6.13 1.72 6.68
N PHE A 281 6.73 1.59 7.86
CA PHE A 281 6.33 2.35 9.05
C PHE A 281 6.61 3.84 8.90
N LEU A 282 7.77 4.20 8.33
CA LEU A 282 8.09 5.59 7.98
C LEU A 282 7.06 6.19 7.00
N ALA A 283 6.72 5.46 5.93
CA ALA A 283 5.74 5.90 4.94
C ALA A 283 4.31 5.98 5.51
N LEU A 284 3.88 4.97 6.27
CA LEU A 284 2.59 4.97 6.97
C LEU A 284 2.48 6.09 8.00
N GLY A 285 3.59 6.59 8.55
CA GLY A 285 3.58 7.72 9.48
C GLY A 285 3.26 9.07 8.81
N LEU A 286 3.60 9.26 7.53
CA LEU A 286 3.48 10.56 6.85
C LEU A 286 2.06 11.17 6.90
N PRO A 287 0.96 10.43 6.60
CA PRO A 287 -0.39 11.02 6.59
C PRO A 287 -0.89 11.42 7.98
N PHE A 288 -0.41 10.75 9.05
CA PHE A 288 -0.77 11.11 10.43
C PHE A 288 -0.16 12.45 10.88
N GLY A 289 0.83 12.98 10.16
CA GLY A 289 1.30 14.36 10.36
C GLY A 289 0.20 15.40 10.09
N PHE A 290 -0.70 15.11 9.14
CA PHE A 290 -1.80 16.00 8.75
C PHE A 290 -3.00 15.90 9.71
N LEU A 291 -3.19 14.73 10.34
CA LEU A 291 -4.28 14.44 11.28
C LEU A 291 -4.14 15.14 12.65
N THR A 292 -3.15 16.02 12.81
CA THR A 292 -2.99 16.90 13.97
C THR A 292 -4.13 17.91 14.16
N GLN A 293 -5.00 18.09 13.16
CA GLN A 293 -6.22 18.91 13.23
C GLN A 293 -7.51 18.09 13.44
N ALA A 294 -7.43 16.77 13.61
CA ALA A 294 -8.59 15.93 13.87
C ALA A 294 -9.15 16.15 15.29
N ASP A 295 -10.44 15.84 15.48
CA ASP A 295 -11.07 15.82 16.80
C ASP A 295 -10.31 14.86 17.76
N PRO A 296 -10.11 15.23 19.05
CA PRO A 296 -9.33 14.42 20.00
C PRO A 296 -9.86 12.99 20.23
N VAL A 297 -11.18 12.75 20.11
CA VAL A 297 -11.76 11.40 20.28
C VAL A 297 -11.46 10.55 19.04
N THR A 298 -11.63 11.14 17.85
CA THR A 298 -11.23 10.55 16.56
C THR A 298 -9.74 10.22 16.54
N LEU A 299 -8.89 11.16 16.95
CA LEU A 299 -7.44 10.99 17.02
C LEU A 299 -7.04 9.89 18.02
N LEU A 300 -7.68 9.83 19.19
CA LEU A 300 -7.44 8.76 20.18
C LEU A 300 -7.87 7.39 19.65
N ALA A 301 -9.03 7.30 19.00
CA ALA A 301 -9.52 6.05 18.42
C ALA A 301 -8.56 5.53 17.32
N VAL A 302 -8.19 6.41 16.38
CA VAL A 302 -7.21 6.10 15.34
C VAL A 302 -5.86 5.69 15.94
N LEU A 303 -5.39 6.35 17.01
CA LEU A 303 -4.16 5.97 17.71
C LEU A 303 -4.24 4.56 18.34
N VAL A 304 -5.39 4.17 18.91
CA VAL A 304 -5.61 2.81 19.42
C VAL A 304 -5.54 1.77 18.30
N LEU A 305 -6.16 2.05 17.14
CA LEU A 305 -6.08 1.16 15.97
C LEU A 305 -4.63 0.99 15.49
N ILE A 306 -3.90 2.10 15.30
CA ILE A 306 -2.48 2.10 14.91
C ILE A 306 -1.66 1.21 15.86
N VAL A 307 -1.84 1.37 17.18
CA VAL A 307 -1.06 0.62 18.18
C VAL A 307 -1.39 -0.89 18.14
N VAL A 308 -2.64 -1.27 17.92
CA VAL A 308 -3.04 -2.69 17.79
C VAL A 308 -2.46 -3.31 16.52
N GLU A 309 -2.63 -2.65 15.38
CA GLU A 309 -2.24 -3.20 14.08
C GLU A 309 -0.73 -3.17 13.83
N LEU A 310 -0.06 -2.04 14.10
CA LEU A 310 1.39 -1.96 13.94
C LEU A 310 2.10 -2.91 14.89
N MET A 311 1.55 -3.21 16.08
CA MET A 311 2.11 -4.23 16.97
C MET A 311 2.10 -5.64 16.33
N ALA A 312 1.10 -5.96 15.50
CA ALA A 312 1.08 -7.23 14.76
C ALA A 312 2.27 -7.33 13.79
N TYR A 313 2.51 -6.30 12.97
CA TYR A 313 3.65 -6.25 12.03
C TYR A 313 5.00 -6.20 12.77
N VAL A 314 5.10 -5.46 13.87
CA VAL A 314 6.27 -5.40 14.75
C VAL A 314 6.62 -6.79 15.30
N LEU A 315 5.63 -7.55 15.79
CA LEU A 315 5.87 -8.87 16.36
C LEU A 315 6.35 -9.89 15.32
N VAL A 316 5.83 -9.85 14.09
CA VAL A 316 6.31 -10.75 13.02
C VAL A 316 7.67 -10.31 12.48
N THR A 317 7.95 -9.00 12.41
CA THR A 317 9.30 -8.49 12.10
C THR A 317 10.32 -8.91 13.17
N ALA A 318 9.95 -8.84 14.45
CA ALA A 318 10.74 -9.38 15.55
C ALA A 318 10.88 -10.92 15.46
N GLY A 319 9.86 -11.62 14.92
CA GLY A 319 9.94 -13.03 14.52
C GLY A 319 11.05 -13.29 13.50
N GLY A 320 11.19 -12.42 12.49
CA GLY A 320 12.29 -12.44 11.54
C GLY A 320 13.65 -12.23 12.21
N GLY A 321 13.72 -11.30 13.17
CA GLY A 321 14.92 -11.09 13.99
C GLY A 321 15.26 -12.28 14.88
N MET A 322 14.25 -12.95 15.46
CA MET A 322 14.44 -14.19 16.21
C MET A 322 14.93 -15.34 15.33
N LEU A 323 14.46 -15.44 14.09
CA LEU A 323 14.96 -16.39 13.09
C LEU A 323 16.43 -16.09 12.76
N LEU A 324 16.76 -14.85 12.38
CA LEU A 324 18.13 -14.41 12.07
C LEU A 324 19.10 -14.68 13.23
N ALA A 325 18.75 -14.24 14.44
CA ALA A 325 19.56 -14.43 15.64
C ALA A 325 19.71 -15.90 16.08
N THR A 326 18.87 -16.80 15.56
CA THR A 326 19.03 -18.26 15.74
C THR A 326 20.02 -18.81 14.72
N LEU A 327 19.86 -18.49 13.43
CA LEU A 327 20.76 -18.95 12.37
C LEU A 327 22.20 -18.44 12.56
N VAL A 328 22.38 -17.21 13.05
CA VAL A 328 23.70 -16.64 13.38
C VAL A 328 24.39 -17.38 14.55
N ARG A 329 23.64 -18.09 15.41
CA ARG A 329 24.17 -18.81 16.58
C ARG A 329 24.30 -20.32 16.38
N GLU A 330 23.35 -20.91 15.67
CA GLU A 330 23.16 -22.37 15.55
C GLU A 330 23.40 -22.86 14.10
N GLY A 331 23.74 -21.95 13.18
CA GLY A 331 23.85 -22.22 11.75
C GLY A 331 22.54 -22.69 11.14
N PHE A 332 22.62 -23.29 9.95
CA PHE A 332 21.46 -23.91 9.31
C PHE A 332 20.93 -25.15 10.06
N GLY A 333 21.72 -25.76 10.96
CA GLY A 333 21.23 -26.80 11.88
C GLY A 333 20.10 -26.30 12.78
N GLY A 334 20.17 -25.03 13.20
CA GLY A 334 19.10 -24.35 13.94
C GLY A 334 17.85 -23.99 13.12
N PHE A 335 17.82 -24.22 11.80
CA PHE A 335 16.75 -23.69 10.93
C PHE A 335 15.34 -24.12 11.36
N ARG A 336 15.13 -25.36 11.81
CA ARG A 336 13.82 -25.83 12.30
C ARG A 336 13.35 -25.04 13.53
N LEU A 337 14.26 -24.64 14.42
CA LEU A 337 13.96 -23.81 15.58
C LEU A 337 13.79 -22.33 15.19
N ALA A 338 14.62 -21.83 14.27
CA ALA A 338 14.54 -20.47 13.74
C ALA A 338 13.20 -20.21 13.02
N PHE A 339 12.78 -21.14 12.15
CA PHE A 339 11.48 -21.16 11.49
C PHE A 339 10.32 -21.19 12.51
N ARG A 340 10.39 -22.06 13.52
CA ARG A 340 9.38 -22.15 14.58
C ARG A 340 9.25 -20.83 15.35
N LYS A 341 10.36 -20.18 15.70
CA LYS A 341 10.36 -18.86 16.37
C LYS A 341 9.64 -17.78 15.54
N LEU A 342 9.85 -17.74 14.23
CA LEU A 342 9.12 -16.83 13.33
C LEU A 342 7.63 -17.20 13.24
N THR A 343 7.30 -18.45 12.90
CA THR A 343 5.92 -18.93 12.69
C THR A 343 5.05 -18.74 13.94
N MET A 344 5.61 -18.90 15.13
CA MET A 344 4.91 -18.76 16.41
C MET A 344 4.58 -17.29 16.78
N THR A 345 4.99 -16.30 15.98
CA THR A 345 4.49 -14.91 16.10
C THR A 345 3.14 -14.70 15.41
N LEU A 346 2.83 -15.48 14.37
CA LEU A 346 1.60 -15.35 13.59
C LEU A 346 0.30 -15.44 14.40
N PRO A 347 0.14 -16.31 15.43
CA PRO A 347 -1.11 -16.40 16.19
C PRO A 347 -1.40 -15.12 17.00
N ILE A 348 -0.33 -14.45 17.45
CA ILE A 348 -0.43 -13.21 18.23
C ILE A 348 -0.80 -12.05 17.29
N ALA A 349 -0.11 -11.95 16.14
CA ALA A 349 -0.43 -10.99 15.09
C ALA A 349 -1.87 -11.18 14.55
N PHE A 350 -2.27 -12.43 14.31
CA PHE A 350 -3.63 -12.79 13.89
C PHE A 350 -4.69 -12.36 14.92
N LEU A 351 -4.47 -12.61 16.22
CA LEU A 351 -5.39 -12.17 17.27
C LEU A 351 -5.48 -10.64 17.36
N LEU A 352 -4.35 -9.94 17.27
CA LEU A 352 -4.31 -8.47 17.24
C LEU A 352 -5.08 -7.92 16.04
N LEU A 353 -4.93 -8.49 14.84
CA LEU A 353 -5.61 -8.01 13.64
C LEU A 353 -7.09 -8.42 13.58
N VAL A 354 -7.52 -9.51 14.21
CA VAL A 354 -8.97 -9.75 14.42
C VAL A 354 -9.58 -8.66 15.30
N ILE A 355 -8.87 -8.23 16.36
CA ILE A 355 -9.31 -7.13 17.22
C ILE A 355 -9.28 -5.79 16.46
N GLY A 356 -8.20 -5.51 15.72
CA GLY A 356 -8.03 -4.32 14.88
C GLY A 356 -9.12 -4.20 13.83
N ALA A 357 -9.41 -5.26 13.08
CA ALA A 357 -10.42 -5.27 12.03
C ALA A 357 -11.85 -5.03 12.54
N TRP A 358 -12.23 -5.61 13.69
CA TRP A 358 -13.52 -5.29 14.33
C TRP A 358 -13.57 -3.86 14.85
N TYR A 359 -12.43 -3.33 15.30
CA TYR A 359 -12.33 -1.96 15.83
C TYR A 359 -12.35 -0.91 14.71
N GLU A 360 -11.61 -1.09 13.62
CA GLU A 360 -11.61 -0.22 12.43
C GLU A 360 -13.01 -0.11 11.82
N ALA A 361 -13.65 -1.27 11.58
CA ALA A 361 -15.02 -1.32 11.10
C ALA A 361 -16.02 -0.63 12.04
N ALA A 362 -15.82 -0.73 13.36
CA ALA A 362 -16.66 -0.04 14.33
C ALA A 362 -16.46 1.48 14.32
N ILE A 363 -15.22 1.98 14.32
CA ILE A 363 -14.95 3.42 14.39
C ILE A 363 -15.26 4.16 13.08
N ILE A 364 -15.26 3.46 11.93
CA ILE A 364 -15.64 4.03 10.64
C ILE A 364 -17.16 4.03 10.44
N ILE A 365 -17.85 2.93 10.79
CA ILE A 365 -19.27 2.74 10.45
C ILE A 365 -20.23 3.19 11.57
N LEU A 366 -19.90 3.03 12.85
CA LEU A 366 -20.85 3.39 13.91
C LEU A 366 -21.18 4.90 13.95
N PRO A 367 -20.24 5.84 13.70
CA PRO A 367 -20.58 7.26 13.63
C PRO A 367 -21.57 7.60 12.51
N THR A 368 -21.55 6.89 11.37
CA THR A 368 -22.46 7.13 10.23
C THR A 368 -23.80 6.40 10.35
N LEU A 369 -23.98 5.57 11.39
CA LEU A 369 -25.24 4.90 11.73
C LEU A 369 -25.91 5.47 13.00
N LEU A 370 -25.26 6.39 13.71
CA LEU A 370 -25.71 6.94 15.00
C LEU A 370 -25.87 8.48 15.01
N GLY A 371 -25.54 9.15 13.90
CA GLY A 371 -25.82 10.56 13.63
C GLY A 371 -26.95 10.74 12.61
#